data_AF-A0A2K4ZPE7-F1
#
_entry.id   AF-A0A2K4ZPE7-F1
#
_cell.length_a   1.000
_cell.length_b   1.000
_cell.length_c   1.000
_cell.angle_alpha   90.00
_cell.angle_beta   90.00
_cell.angle_gamma   90.00
#
_symmetry.space_group_name_H-M   'P 1'
#
loop_
_entity.id
_entity.type
_entity.pdbx_description
1 polymer ?
#
loop_
_entity_poly.entity_id
_entity_poly.type
_entity_poly.pdbx_seq_one_letter_code
_entity_poly.pdbx_strand_id
1 'polypeptide(L)'
;MLIMKYERKDFFGNRQYTEDSKENYNREDVKKAFLHLSKDRFSSVQKESTVYFWENIEDFENQVMTVRVFDGRNYTDAKKAFDKVKKECYISIQ
;
A
#
# COMPACT_ATOMS: atom_id res chain seq x y z
N MET A 1 7.64 -4.96 -9.54
CA MET A 1 6.24 -4.63 -9.86
C MET A 1 5.61 -3.88 -8.69
N LEU A 2 4.83 -2.84 -8.96
CA LEU A 2 4.01 -2.13 -7.97
C LEU A 2 2.55 -2.47 -8.25
N ILE A 3 1.83 -2.95 -7.25
CA ILE A 3 0.39 -3.25 -7.34
C ILE A 3 -0.34 -2.43 -6.29
N MET A 4 -1.50 -1.92 -6.63
CA MET A 4 -2.40 -1.22 -5.72
C MET A 4 -3.77 -1.89 -5.77
N LYS A 5 -4.30 -2.24 -4.60
CA LYS A 5 -5.62 -2.87 -4.46
C LYS A 5 -6.50 -1.93 -3.66
N TYR A 6 -7.67 -1.56 -4.18
CA TYR A 6 -8.54 -0.55 -3.58
C TYR A 6 -9.99 -0.67 -4.07
N GLU A 7 -10.93 -0.01 -3.38
CA GLU A 7 -12.31 0.12 -3.85
C GLU A 7 -12.47 1.40 -4.68
N ARG A 8 -12.86 1.26 -5.94
CA ARG A 8 -13.20 2.39 -6.82
C ARG A 8 -14.71 2.52 -6.95
N LYS A 9 -15.23 3.75 -6.98
CA LYS A 9 -16.60 4.00 -7.41
C LYS A 9 -16.69 4.01 -8.93
N ASP A 10 -17.62 3.24 -9.48
CA ASP A 10 -17.97 3.32 -10.90
C ASP A 10 -18.80 4.60 -11.19
N PHE A 11 -19.18 4.78 -12.45
CA PHE A 11 -19.98 5.94 -12.87
C PHE A 11 -21.33 6.05 -12.14
N PHE A 12 -21.88 4.93 -11.70
CA PHE A 12 -23.17 4.86 -10.99
C PHE A 12 -23.00 4.90 -9.45
N GLY A 13 -21.77 5.04 -8.96
CA GLY A 13 -21.45 5.10 -7.54
C GLY A 13 -21.32 3.74 -6.84
N ASN A 14 -21.39 2.62 -7.57
CA ASN A 14 -21.17 1.31 -6.99
C ASN A 14 -19.68 1.10 -6.70
N ARG A 15 -19.37 0.39 -5.61
CA ARG A 15 -17.99 0.04 -5.26
C ARG A 15 -17.57 -1.18 -6.06
N GLN A 16 -16.41 -1.08 -6.70
CA GLN A 16 -15.79 -2.17 -7.43
C GLN A 16 -14.38 -2.39 -6.89
N TYR A 17 -14.07 -3.63 -6.52
CA TYR A 17 -12.70 -4.03 -6.23
C TYR A 17 -11.85 -3.81 -7.47
N THR A 18 -10.77 -3.03 -7.31
CA THR A 18 -9.85 -2.68 -8.39
C THR A 18 -8.45 -3.07 -7.99
N GLU A 19 -7.72 -3.65 -8.95
CA GLU A 19 -6.31 -3.98 -8.81
C GLU A 19 -5.56 -3.41 -10.02
N ASP A 20 -4.75 -2.38 -9.76
CA ASP A 20 -3.89 -1.76 -10.78
C ASP A 20 -2.45 -2.19 -10.54
N SER A 21 -1.79 -2.64 -11.61
CA SER A 21 -0.39 -3.06 -11.57
C SER A 21 0.45 -2.23 -12.54
N LYS A 22 1.70 -1.96 -12.15
CA LYS A 22 2.66 -1.24 -12.97
C LYS A 22 4.04 -1.89 -12.90
N GLU A 23 4.54 -2.29 -14.07
CA GLU A 23 5.95 -2.63 -14.28
C GLU A 23 6.77 -1.36 -14.52
N ASN A 24 8.05 -1.39 -14.15
CA ASN A 24 8.97 -0.24 -14.31
C ASN A 24 8.44 1.07 -13.70
N TYR A 25 7.80 0.97 -12.52
CA TYR A 25 7.30 2.12 -11.79
C TYR A 25 8.44 3.04 -11.35
N ASN A 26 8.17 4.34 -11.27
CA ASN A 26 9.12 5.33 -10.79
C ASN A 26 8.75 5.84 -9.39
N ARG A 27 9.56 6.76 -8.87
CA ARG A 27 9.34 7.35 -7.54
C ARG A 27 8.00 8.08 -7.40
N GLU A 28 7.53 8.75 -8.46
CA GLU A 28 6.25 9.46 -8.43
C GLU A 28 5.06 8.50 -8.37
N ASP A 29 5.16 7.32 -9.00
CA ASP A 29 4.13 6.28 -8.89
C ASP A 29 3.98 5.80 -7.44
N VAL A 30 5.09 5.57 -6.74
CA VAL A 30 5.06 5.19 -5.32
C VAL A 30 4.54 6.30 -4.44
N LYS A 31 4.89 7.57 -4.71
CA LYS A 31 4.29 8.71 -3.99
C LYS A 31 2.77 8.75 -4.15
N LYS A 32 2.25 8.51 -5.36
CA LYS A 32 0.80 8.45 -5.61
C LYS A 32 0.13 7.30 -4.87
N ALA A 33 0.74 6.11 -4.90
CA ALA A 33 0.23 4.94 -4.20
C ALA A 33 0.16 5.18 -2.67
N PHE A 34 1.23 5.67 -2.06
CA PHE A 34 1.26 5.98 -0.63
C PHE A 34 0.38 7.18 -0.26
N LEU A 35 0.20 8.16 -1.15
CA LEU A 35 -0.75 9.24 -0.94
C LEU A 35 -2.19 8.71 -0.87
N HIS A 36 -2.57 7.79 -1.75
CA HIS A 36 -3.90 7.18 -1.67
C HIS A 36 -4.03 6.31 -0.42
N LEU A 37 -3.01 5.50 -0.11
CA LEU A 37 -3.00 4.66 1.09
C LEU A 37 -3.20 5.48 2.38
N SER A 38 -2.70 6.72 2.44
CA SER A 38 -2.91 7.61 3.59
C SER A 38 -4.36 8.08 3.79
N LYS A 39 -5.20 7.96 2.76
CA LYS A 39 -6.58 8.47 2.75
C LYS A 39 -7.64 7.37 2.82
N ASP A 40 -7.28 6.15 2.47
CA ASP A 40 -8.20 5.02 2.39
C ASP A 40 -7.68 3.84 3.22
N ARG A 41 -8.41 3.53 4.29
CA ARG A 41 -8.08 2.43 5.20
C ARG A 41 -8.29 1.05 4.57
N PHE A 42 -9.06 0.94 3.50
CA PHE A 42 -9.36 -0.33 2.85
C PHE A 42 -8.41 -0.64 1.68
N SER A 43 -7.51 0.28 1.37
CA SER A 43 -6.53 0.12 0.30
C SER A 43 -5.29 -0.61 0.79
N SER A 44 -4.60 -1.26 -0.14
CA SER A 44 -3.26 -1.82 0.08
C SER A 44 -2.36 -1.55 -1.10
N VAL A 45 -1.06 -1.48 -0.82
CA VAL A 45 -0.01 -1.32 -1.80
C VAL A 45 0.94 -2.49 -1.69
N GLN A 46 1.25 -3.16 -2.79
CA GLN A 46 2.29 -4.17 -2.87
C GLN A 46 3.45 -3.64 -3.71
N LYS A 47 4.65 -3.67 -3.14
CA LYS A 47 5.90 -3.40 -3.83
C LYS A 47 6.73 -4.68 -3.79
N GLU A 48 6.92 -5.31 -4.95
CA GLU A 48 7.64 -6.59 -5.05
C GLU A 48 7.04 -7.66 -4.11
N SER A 49 7.82 -8.17 -3.15
CA SER A 49 7.40 -9.17 -2.16
C SER A 49 6.85 -8.56 -0.87
N THR A 50 6.66 -7.23 -0.80
CA THR A 50 6.19 -6.54 0.40
C THR A 50 4.82 -5.93 0.18
N VAL A 51 3.89 -6.16 1.11
CA VAL A 51 2.53 -5.58 1.11
C VAL A 51 2.40 -4.61 2.30
N TYR A 52 1.83 -3.45 2.03
CA TYR A 52 1.56 -2.36 2.97
C TYR A 52 0.05 -2.18 3.05
N PHE A 53 -0.52 -2.35 4.25
CA PHE A 53 -1.95 -2.22 4.48
C PHE A 53 -2.27 -1.83 5.92
N TRP A 54 -3.47 -1.32 6.12
CA TRP A 54 -4.03 -1.03 7.44
C TRP A 54 -4.78 -2.26 7.93
N GLU A 55 -4.37 -2.82 9.07
CA GLU A 55 -4.99 -4.04 9.60
C GLU A 55 -6.35 -3.75 10.25
N ASN A 56 -6.47 -2.63 10.94
CA ASN A 56 -7.70 -2.20 11.58
C ASN A 56 -7.82 -0.66 11.58
N ILE A 57 -8.93 -0.16 12.13
CA ILE A 57 -9.21 1.28 12.18
C ILE A 57 -8.28 2.04 13.13
N GLU A 58 -7.91 1.45 14.26
CA GLU A 58 -7.03 2.07 15.25
C GLU A 58 -5.61 2.29 14.67
N ASP A 59 -5.11 1.31 13.93
CA ASP A 59 -3.86 1.41 13.19
C ASP A 59 -3.88 2.53 12.14
N PHE A 60 -4.99 2.67 11.42
CA PHE A 60 -5.16 3.76 10.45
C PHE A 60 -5.16 5.13 11.13
N GLU A 61 -5.91 5.28 12.22
CA GLU A 61 -6.01 6.55 12.97
C GLU A 61 -4.67 6.93 13.62
N ASN A 62 -3.94 5.95 14.17
CA ASN A 62 -2.62 6.15 14.78
C ASN A 62 -1.47 6.13 13.76
N GLN A 63 -1.76 5.96 12.48
CA GLN A 63 -0.77 5.88 11.40
C GLN A 63 0.30 4.80 11.64
N VAL A 64 -0.12 3.64 12.15
CA VAL A 64 0.69 2.44 12.33
C VAL A 64 0.38 1.45 11.19
N MET A 65 1.32 1.30 10.28
CA MET A 65 1.19 0.47 9.08
C MET A 65 1.61 -0.96 9.37
N THR A 66 0.86 -1.94 8.85
CA THR A 66 1.35 -3.32 8.76
C THR A 66 2.18 -3.48 7.49
N VAL A 67 3.41 -3.95 7.68
CA VAL A 67 4.33 -4.30 6.59
C VAL A 67 4.48 -5.81 6.58
N ARG A 68 3.94 -6.45 5.55
CA ARG A 68 4.02 -7.89 5.34
C ARG A 68 5.05 -8.22 4.28
N VAL A 69 6.08 -8.97 4.64
CA VAL A 69 7.14 -9.41 3.71
C VAL A 69 6.96 -10.90 3.44
N PHE A 70 6.87 -11.26 2.16
CA PHE A 70 6.78 -12.65 1.71
C PHE A 70 8.16 -13.21 1.36
N ASP A 71 8.45 -14.42 1.82
CA ASP A 71 9.69 -15.17 1.52
C ASP A 71 9.50 -16.27 0.46
N GLY A 72 8.32 -16.29 -0.18
CA GLY A 72 7.92 -17.24 -1.23
C GLY A 72 7.03 -18.38 -0.74
N ARG A 73 7.00 -18.68 0.57
CA ARG A 73 6.09 -19.69 1.15
C ARG A 73 5.33 -19.20 2.36
N ASN A 74 5.96 -18.34 3.15
CA ASN A 74 5.42 -17.74 4.35
C ASN A 74 5.47 -16.21 4.24
N TYR A 75 5.02 -15.57 5.31
CA TYR A 75 5.14 -14.14 5.48
C TYR A 75 5.52 -13.79 6.91
N THR A 76 6.14 -12.63 7.07
CA THR A 76 6.37 -11.99 8.37
C THR A 76 5.73 -10.62 8.39
N ASP A 77 5.02 -10.31 9.46
CA ASP A 77 4.40 -9.00 9.68
C ASP A 77 5.21 -8.18 10.66
N ALA A 78 5.32 -6.89 10.38
CA ALA A 78 5.85 -5.89 11.29
C ALA A 78 4.97 -4.65 11.30
N LYS A 79 4.73 -4.12 12.49
CA LYS A 79 4.08 -2.81 12.68
C LYS A 79 5.13 -1.72 12.61
N LYS A 80 4.92 -0.72 11.77
CA LYS A 80 5.83 0.41 11.60
C LYS A 80 5.05 1.72 11.45
N ALA A 81 5.60 2.82 11.94
CA ALA A 81 5.04 4.14 11.69
C ALA A 81 4.94 4.40 10.19
N PHE A 82 3.77 4.80 9.71
CA PHE A 82 3.47 5.01 8.29
C PHE A 82 4.48 5.96 7.63
N ASP A 83 4.79 7.08 8.28
CA ASP A 83 5.73 8.08 7.76
C ASP A 83 7.15 7.54 7.60
N LYS A 84 7.56 6.60 8.45
CA LYS A 84 8.86 5.92 8.32
C LYS A 84 8.86 5.02 7.09
N VAL A 85 7.84 4.17 6.95
CA VAL A 85 7.68 3.26 5.80
C VAL A 85 7.63 4.05 4.49
N LYS A 86 6.84 5.11 4.44
CA LYS A 86 6.69 6.01 3.29
C LYS A 86 8.04 6.59 2.85
N LYS A 87 8.84 7.10 3.80
CA LYS A 87 10.18 7.63 3.52
C LYS A 87 11.13 6.56 3.00
N GLU A 88 11.13 5.37 3.61
CA GLU A 88 11.94 4.21 3.18
C GLU A 88 11.60 3.83 1.73
N CYS A 89 10.30 3.70 1.40
CA CYS A 89 9.83 3.38 0.05
C CYS A 89 10.26 4.44 -0.99
N TYR A 90 10.23 5.73 -0.62
CA TYR A 90 10.62 6.81 -1.53
C TYR A 90 12.10 6.87 -1.85
N ILE A 91 12.95 6.36 -0.95
CA ILE A 91 14.41 6.31 -1.11
C ILE A 91 14.82 5.04 -1.88
N SER A 92 14.05 3.96 -1.74
CA SER A 92 14.34 2.66 -2.36
C SER A 92 14.23 2.60 -3.90
N ILE A 93 13.84 3.71 -4.54
CA ILE A 93 13.72 3.82 -6.00
C ILE A 93 14.74 4.87 -6.43
N GLN A 94 15.83 4.39 -7.01
CA GLN A 94 16.94 5.19 -7.52
C GLN A 94 16.61 5.75 -8.90
#